data_AF-A0A2U2AR47-F1
#
_entry.id   AF-A0A2U2AR47-F1
#
_cell.length_a   1.000
_cell.length_b   1.000
_cell.length_c   1.000
_cell.angle_alpha   90.00
_cell.angle_beta   90.00
_cell.angle_gamma   90.00
#
_symmetry.space_group_name_H-M   'P 1'
#
loop_
_entity.id
_entity.type
_entity.pdbx_description
1 polymer ?
#
loop_
_entity_poly.entity_id
_entity_poly.type
_entity_poly.pdbx_seq_one_letter_code
_entity_poly.pdbx_strand_id
1 'polypeptide(L)'
;MSKNLIIRARQLLLLMVFSLVAIVPLHAQVKLEIVKASSQAYPIAIVDHATNNQKFLEVVINDLHRSGRFIPKVGLAVPEQLNNVGQADSGIWRAAGINFIAILTPKGNMLHVEVGDTFSKSVRASRDFQYVNDEKGQRAVAHKVADFIYEAITGVPGSFSSKVAYVSRNNRTFSLVVADADGAYPQVILESNEPILSPTWSPDGRKIAYASFEKKRNQIMVQDLYSGKRHVVISEPGINSAPTWSPDGTRLAFTLSRDGNPEIYTANIDGSNLTRLTNSPSIDTEPAWGPDGMIYFTSDRGGTPQIYRMPENGGAPVRISNVGNYNANATISADGKHLAMMQRNPGQGFGIAVMDLTTGNVKRLTNGGKDEAPSFSGNSHMILYSDGRGGLKIISTDGNVEQRFYGIGTDVRKPSWSPNVR
;
A
#
# COMPACT_ATOMS: atom_id res chain seq x y z
N MET A 1 -14.37 23.31 70.45
CA MET A 1 -14.15 22.29 69.40
C MET A 1 -15.47 21.93 68.75
N SER A 2 -15.63 21.99 67.44
CA SER A 2 -15.99 23.23 66.75
C SER A 2 -17.23 22.97 65.87
N LYS A 3 -18.13 23.96 65.76
CA LYS A 3 -19.29 24.00 64.84
C LYS A 3 -18.90 23.92 63.35
N ASN A 4 -17.60 23.81 63.04
CA ASN A 4 -17.05 23.74 61.67
C ASN A 4 -17.07 22.34 61.06
N LEU A 5 -17.34 21.27 61.84
CA LEU A 5 -17.38 19.90 61.29
C LEU A 5 -18.71 19.59 60.59
N ILE A 6 -19.83 20.16 61.06
CA ILE A 6 -21.17 19.88 60.53
C ILE A 6 -21.43 20.65 59.22
N ILE A 7 -20.82 21.84 59.06
CA ILE A 7 -20.92 22.63 57.81
C ILE A 7 -20.14 21.95 56.67
N ARG A 8 -19.00 21.32 56.96
CA ARG A 8 -18.21 20.58 55.95
C ARG A 8 -18.90 19.30 55.48
N ALA A 9 -19.65 18.61 56.34
CA ALA A 9 -20.42 17.43 55.95
C ALA A 9 -21.60 17.75 55.01
N ARG A 10 -22.25 18.92 55.17
CA ARG A 10 -23.32 19.38 54.27
C ARG A 10 -22.81 19.90 52.92
N GLN A 11 -21.62 20.51 52.87
CA GLN A 11 -21.00 20.93 51.60
C GLN A 11 -20.45 19.75 50.79
N LEU A 12 -19.97 18.69 51.45
CA LEU A 12 -19.54 17.45 50.78
C LEU A 12 -20.72 16.67 50.18
N LEU A 13 -21.90 16.71 50.80
CA LEU A 13 -23.09 16.05 50.25
C LEU A 13 -23.71 16.81 49.06
N LEU A 14 -23.58 18.15 49.00
CA LEU A 14 -24.06 18.94 47.86
C LEU A 14 -23.13 18.89 46.63
N LEU A 15 -21.83 18.61 46.83
CA LEU A 15 -20.87 18.40 45.74
C LEU A 15 -20.95 17.00 45.11
N MET A 16 -21.56 16.02 45.81
CA MET A 16 -21.72 14.65 45.30
C MET A 16 -22.96 14.46 44.41
N VAL A 17 -23.87 15.42 44.39
CA VAL A 17 -25.12 15.37 43.57
C VAL A 17 -24.94 16.01 42.19
N PHE A 18 -23.82 16.71 41.93
CA PHE A 18 -23.58 17.40 40.65
C PHE A 18 -22.57 16.71 39.71
N SER A 19 -22.14 15.47 39.99
CA SER A 19 -21.24 14.71 39.12
C SER A 19 -21.86 13.44 38.51
N LEU A 20 -23.17 13.45 38.23
CA LEU A 20 -23.73 12.56 37.21
C LEU A 20 -23.66 13.28 35.85
N VAL A 21 -22.44 13.46 35.35
CA VAL A 21 -22.27 13.64 33.90
C VAL A 21 -22.58 12.27 33.31
N ALA A 22 -23.73 12.16 32.64
CA ALA A 22 -24.00 11.02 31.78
C ALA A 22 -22.80 10.89 30.83
N ILE A 23 -22.04 9.80 30.98
CA ILE A 23 -21.05 9.40 29.99
C ILE A 23 -21.87 8.98 28.77
N VAL A 24 -22.19 9.94 27.91
CA VAL A 24 -22.67 9.63 26.58
C VAL A 24 -21.52 8.90 25.91
N PRO A 25 -21.70 7.66 25.42
CA PRO A 25 -20.66 7.02 24.65
C PRO A 25 -20.33 7.95 23.49
N LEU A 26 -19.08 8.41 23.45
CA LEU A 26 -18.56 9.17 22.33
C LEU A 26 -18.56 8.20 21.15
N HIS A 27 -19.64 8.21 20.36
CA HIS A 27 -19.67 7.49 19.10
C HIS A 27 -18.45 7.94 18.31
N ALA A 28 -17.57 7.00 17.98
CA ALA A 28 -16.42 7.25 17.14
C ALA A 28 -16.95 7.82 15.82
N GLN A 29 -16.82 9.13 15.65
CA GLN A 29 -17.15 9.80 14.41
C GLN A 29 -16.10 9.37 13.40
N VAL A 30 -16.53 8.75 12.30
CA VAL A 30 -15.67 8.33 11.19
C VAL A 30 -14.82 9.54 10.76
N LYS A 31 -13.56 9.56 11.19
CA LYS A 31 -12.64 10.65 10.88
C LYS A 31 -12.05 10.36 9.52
N LEU A 32 -12.83 10.62 8.47
CA LEU A 32 -12.35 10.59 7.11
C LEU A 32 -11.26 11.65 7.00
N GLU A 33 -10.02 11.23 6.74
CA GLU A 33 -9.00 12.18 6.31
C GLU A 33 -9.48 12.86 5.03
N ILE A 34 -9.18 14.15 4.89
CA ILE A 34 -9.56 14.92 3.70
C ILE A 34 -8.73 14.38 2.53
N VAL A 35 -9.26 13.39 1.85
CA VAL A 35 -8.85 12.99 0.52
C VAL A 35 -9.41 14.03 -0.43
N LYS A 36 -8.57 14.58 -1.31
CA LYS A 36 -9.08 15.38 -2.43
C LYS A 36 -9.88 14.43 -3.34
N ALA A 37 -11.20 14.39 -3.15
CA ALA A 37 -12.06 13.49 -3.90
C ALA A 37 -11.96 13.80 -5.40
N SER A 38 -11.75 12.77 -6.22
CA SER A 38 -11.84 12.90 -7.67
C SER A 38 -13.27 13.30 -8.05
N SER A 39 -13.43 14.21 -9.02
CA SER A 39 -14.75 14.59 -9.56
C SER A 39 -15.48 13.42 -10.24
N GLN A 40 -14.80 12.29 -10.44
CA GLN A 40 -15.33 11.06 -11.04
C GLN A 40 -15.60 9.95 -10.01
N ALA A 41 -15.50 10.22 -8.71
CA ALA A 41 -15.70 9.21 -7.69
C ALA A 41 -17.17 8.74 -7.62
N TYR A 42 -17.38 7.43 -7.48
CA TYR A 42 -18.67 6.78 -7.45
C TYR A 42 -19.37 6.91 -6.08
N PRO A 43 -20.51 7.61 -5.99
CA PRO A 43 -21.30 7.62 -4.76
C PRO A 43 -21.90 6.24 -4.51
N ILE A 44 -21.68 5.70 -3.31
CA ILE A 44 -22.09 4.34 -2.95
C ILE A 44 -22.71 4.29 -1.55
N ALA A 45 -23.78 3.52 -1.39
CA ALA A 45 -24.31 3.13 -0.08
C ALA A 45 -23.83 1.74 0.31
N ILE A 46 -23.52 1.55 1.59
CA ILE A 46 -23.16 0.25 2.15
C ILE A 46 -24.17 -0.05 3.25
N VAL A 47 -24.94 -1.11 3.04
CA VAL A 47 -26.00 -1.56 3.94
C VAL A 47 -25.54 -2.84 4.61
N ASP A 48 -25.42 -2.81 5.93
CA ASP A 48 -24.98 -3.95 6.73
C ASP A 48 -26.10 -4.48 7.63
N HIS A 49 -26.68 -5.61 7.22
CA HIS A 49 -27.66 -6.36 8.01
C HIS A 49 -27.06 -7.61 8.68
N ALA A 50 -25.76 -7.84 8.50
CA ALA A 50 -25.14 -9.12 8.84
C ALA A 50 -24.20 -9.01 10.03
N THR A 51 -23.33 -8.01 10.06
CA THR A 51 -22.21 -8.01 11.01
C THR A 51 -22.56 -7.37 12.34
N ASN A 52 -23.50 -6.41 12.35
CA ASN A 52 -23.78 -5.53 13.50
C ASN A 52 -22.49 -4.96 14.14
N ASN A 53 -21.43 -4.80 13.34
CA ASN A 53 -20.11 -4.43 13.81
C ASN A 53 -19.68 -3.14 13.12
N GLN A 54 -19.77 -2.04 13.87
CA GLN A 54 -19.39 -0.72 13.37
C GLN A 54 -17.93 -0.67 12.87
N LYS A 55 -16.99 -1.37 13.53
CA LYS A 55 -15.58 -1.42 13.11
C LYS A 55 -15.42 -2.11 11.76
N PHE A 56 -16.18 -3.18 11.50
CA PHE A 56 -16.17 -3.86 10.21
C PHE A 56 -16.59 -2.90 9.09
N LEU A 57 -17.74 -2.24 9.28
CA LEU A 57 -18.29 -1.29 8.31
C LEU A 57 -17.36 -0.09 8.09
N GLU A 58 -16.74 0.43 9.14
CA GLU A 58 -15.74 1.50 9.06
C GLU A 58 -14.54 1.11 8.19
N VAL A 59 -14.06 -0.13 8.27
CA VAL A 59 -12.97 -0.61 7.41
C VAL A 59 -13.39 -0.58 5.93
N VAL A 60 -14.56 -1.14 5.60
CA VAL A 60 -15.06 -1.15 4.22
C VAL A 60 -15.24 0.27 3.68
N ILE A 61 -15.82 1.18 4.47
CA ILE A 61 -15.99 2.59 4.12
C ILE A 61 -14.65 3.27 3.89
N ASN A 62 -13.71 3.12 4.84
CA ASN A 62 -12.43 3.79 4.77
C ASN A 62 -11.60 3.30 3.59
N ASP A 63 -11.61 2.01 3.27
CA ASP A 63 -10.95 1.45 2.10
C ASP A 63 -11.45 2.09 0.80
N LEU A 64 -12.77 2.04 0.59
CA LEU A 64 -13.39 2.61 -0.60
C LEU A 64 -13.12 4.12 -0.71
N HIS A 65 -13.26 4.85 0.40
CA HIS A 65 -12.97 6.28 0.43
C HIS A 65 -11.50 6.61 0.12
N ARG A 66 -10.55 5.92 0.76
CA ARG A 66 -9.09 6.12 0.55
C ARG A 66 -8.62 5.78 -0.85
N SER A 67 -9.38 4.98 -1.60
CA SER A 67 -9.09 4.73 -3.01
C SER A 67 -9.29 5.97 -3.90
N GLY A 68 -10.03 6.98 -3.41
CA GLY A 68 -10.37 8.17 -4.20
C GLY A 68 -11.39 7.95 -5.31
N ARG A 69 -11.81 6.71 -5.55
CA ARG A 69 -12.78 6.33 -6.58
C ARG A 69 -14.19 6.19 -6.05
N PHE A 70 -14.40 6.25 -4.75
CA PHE A 70 -15.71 6.11 -4.14
C PHE A 70 -15.99 7.25 -3.17
N ILE A 71 -17.27 7.59 -3.07
CA ILE A 71 -17.81 8.48 -2.03
C ILE A 71 -18.83 7.64 -1.23
N PRO A 72 -18.39 6.88 -0.22
CA PRO A 72 -19.31 6.15 0.65
C PRO A 72 -20.23 7.13 1.37
N LYS A 73 -21.53 6.89 1.30
CA LYS A 73 -22.55 7.67 1.99
C LYS A 73 -22.92 6.96 3.29
N VAL A 74 -22.71 7.66 4.40
CA VAL A 74 -22.96 7.18 5.77
C VAL A 74 -24.18 7.87 6.37
N GLY A 75 -24.80 7.24 7.38
CA GLY A 75 -25.93 7.83 8.13
C GLY A 75 -27.24 7.93 7.34
N LEU A 76 -27.39 7.15 6.28
CA LEU A 76 -28.61 7.09 5.49
C LEU A 76 -29.69 6.30 6.23
N ALA A 77 -30.94 6.75 6.14
CA ALA A 77 -32.08 5.95 6.56
C ALA A 77 -32.26 4.78 5.57
N VAL A 78 -31.94 3.57 6.02
CA VAL A 78 -32.08 2.34 5.22
C VAL A 78 -33.44 1.71 5.54
N PRO A 79 -34.29 1.43 4.53
CA PRO A 79 -35.52 0.68 4.76
C PRO A 79 -35.23 -0.73 5.29
N GLU A 80 -35.94 -1.17 6.34
CA GLU A 80 -35.74 -2.50 6.96
C GLU A 80 -35.91 -3.66 5.97
N GLN A 81 -36.68 -3.47 4.90
CA GLN A 81 -36.94 -4.50 3.90
C GLN A 81 -35.83 -4.66 2.86
N LEU A 82 -34.81 -3.79 2.83
CA LEU A 82 -33.78 -3.74 1.78
C LEU A 82 -32.69 -4.82 1.97
N ASN A 83 -33.00 -6.04 1.58
CA ASN A 83 -32.13 -7.21 1.74
C ASN A 83 -31.44 -7.66 0.43
N ASN A 84 -31.84 -7.10 -0.72
CA ASN A 84 -31.21 -7.30 -2.02
C ASN A 84 -31.35 -6.05 -2.91
N VAL A 85 -30.53 -5.96 -3.95
CA VAL A 85 -30.46 -4.83 -4.87
C VAL A 85 -31.80 -4.61 -5.59
N GLY A 86 -32.54 -5.69 -5.87
CA GLY A 86 -33.87 -5.63 -6.50
C GLY A 86 -34.89 -4.79 -5.71
N GLN A 87 -34.68 -4.64 -4.40
CA GLN A 87 -35.54 -3.87 -3.50
C GLN A 87 -35.13 -2.41 -3.36
N ALA A 88 -34.03 -1.97 -3.98
CA ALA A 88 -33.57 -0.59 -3.88
C ALA A 88 -34.66 0.39 -4.38
N ASP A 89 -35.07 1.32 -3.52
CA ASP A 89 -35.98 2.40 -3.92
C ASP A 89 -35.23 3.47 -4.70
N SER A 90 -35.36 3.41 -6.03
CA SER A 90 -34.74 4.34 -6.94
C SER A 90 -35.05 5.82 -6.61
N GLY A 91 -36.17 6.14 -5.96
CA GLY A 91 -36.52 7.52 -5.59
C GLY A 91 -35.62 8.10 -4.50
N ILE A 92 -35.43 7.36 -3.40
CA ILE A 92 -34.59 7.77 -2.26
C ILE A 92 -33.12 7.82 -2.66
N TRP A 93 -32.62 6.77 -3.31
CA TRP A 93 -31.21 6.70 -3.72
C TRP A 93 -30.89 7.74 -4.80
N ARG A 94 -31.82 8.02 -5.73
CA ARG A 94 -31.68 9.09 -6.72
C ARG A 94 -31.61 10.47 -6.10
N ALA A 95 -32.49 10.76 -5.14
CA ALA A 95 -32.49 12.05 -4.44
C ALA A 95 -31.17 12.27 -3.68
N ALA A 96 -30.56 11.20 -3.18
CA ALA A 96 -29.26 11.23 -2.51
C ALA A 96 -28.05 11.20 -3.47
N GLY A 97 -28.28 11.07 -4.79
CA GLY A 97 -27.23 10.95 -5.80
C GLY A 97 -26.38 9.67 -5.67
N ILE A 98 -26.97 8.59 -5.16
CA ILE A 98 -26.30 7.31 -4.92
C ILE A 98 -26.59 6.39 -6.10
N ASN A 99 -25.52 5.99 -6.80
CA ASN A 99 -25.62 5.21 -8.03
C ASN A 99 -25.39 3.71 -7.78
N PHE A 100 -24.66 3.39 -6.70
CA PHE A 100 -24.33 2.02 -6.34
C PHE A 100 -24.73 1.71 -4.91
N ILE A 101 -25.04 0.44 -4.68
CA ILE A 101 -25.32 -0.08 -3.34
C ILE A 101 -24.62 -1.43 -3.17
N ALA A 102 -24.05 -1.62 -1.99
CA ALA A 102 -23.57 -2.91 -1.50
C ALA A 102 -24.42 -3.31 -0.31
N ILE A 103 -24.99 -4.52 -0.32
CA ILE A 103 -25.85 -5.05 0.73
C ILE A 103 -25.20 -6.31 1.28
N LEU A 104 -24.99 -6.32 2.60
CA LEU A 104 -24.37 -7.40 3.36
C LEU A 104 -25.46 -8.10 4.17
N THR A 105 -25.70 -9.38 3.91
CA THR A 105 -26.72 -10.19 4.59
C THR A 105 -26.12 -11.46 5.20
N PRO A 106 -26.66 -11.94 6.34
CA PRO A 106 -26.19 -13.18 6.95
C PRO A 106 -26.64 -14.39 6.13
N LYS A 107 -25.76 -15.37 5.94
CA LYS A 107 -26.04 -16.64 5.27
C LYS A 107 -25.40 -17.80 6.04
N GLY A 108 -26.07 -18.24 7.10
CA GLY A 108 -25.49 -19.22 8.04
C GLY A 108 -24.22 -18.66 8.70
N ASN A 109 -23.10 -19.37 8.56
CA ASN A 109 -21.78 -18.91 9.03
C ASN A 109 -21.01 -18.06 8.00
N MET A 110 -21.68 -17.67 6.91
CA MET A 110 -21.11 -16.85 5.85
C MET A 110 -21.76 -15.46 5.83
N LEU A 111 -21.01 -14.52 5.26
CA LEU A 111 -21.47 -13.18 4.92
C LEU A 111 -21.74 -13.12 3.42
N HIS A 112 -23.01 -12.99 3.03
CA HIS A 112 -23.37 -12.76 1.64
C HIS A 112 -23.25 -11.28 1.32
N VAL A 113 -22.59 -10.94 0.21
CA VAL A 113 -22.45 -9.55 -0.25
C VAL A 113 -22.97 -9.45 -1.67
N GLU A 114 -23.93 -8.56 -1.89
CA GLU A 114 -24.48 -8.24 -3.20
C GLU A 114 -24.16 -6.78 -3.56
N VAL A 115 -23.66 -6.54 -4.77
CA VAL A 115 -23.32 -5.21 -5.28
C VAL A 115 -24.13 -4.95 -6.54
N GLY A 116 -24.74 -3.78 -6.64
CA GLY A 116 -25.57 -3.45 -7.79
C GLY A 116 -25.83 -1.96 -7.99
N ASP A 117 -26.61 -1.69 -9.03
CA ASP A 117 -27.01 -0.35 -9.44
C ASP A 117 -28.37 0.00 -8.81
N THR A 118 -28.45 1.17 -8.19
CA THR A 118 -29.65 1.62 -7.47
C THR A 118 -30.78 2.06 -8.40
N PHE A 119 -30.48 2.49 -9.63
CA PHE A 119 -31.47 2.96 -10.60
C PHE A 119 -32.06 1.83 -11.41
N SER A 120 -31.21 0.98 -12.00
CA SER A 120 -31.66 -0.16 -12.79
C SER A 120 -32.09 -1.34 -11.92
N LYS A 121 -31.72 -1.33 -10.63
CA LYS A 121 -31.93 -2.43 -9.69
C LYS A 121 -31.26 -3.73 -10.14
N SER A 122 -30.22 -3.62 -10.97
CA SER A 122 -29.49 -4.77 -11.49
C SER A 122 -28.35 -5.14 -10.55
N VAL A 123 -28.29 -6.41 -10.18
CA VAL A 123 -27.13 -7.00 -9.52
C VAL A 123 -25.95 -7.03 -10.49
N ARG A 124 -24.80 -6.49 -10.08
CA ARG A 124 -23.55 -6.57 -10.83
C ARG A 124 -22.74 -7.79 -10.43
N ALA A 125 -22.68 -8.07 -9.14
CA ALA A 125 -21.96 -9.22 -8.61
C ALA A 125 -22.51 -9.59 -7.23
N SER A 126 -22.38 -10.86 -6.87
CA SER A 126 -22.58 -11.33 -5.50
C SER A 126 -21.52 -12.37 -5.12
N ARG A 127 -21.17 -12.43 -3.83
CA ARG A 127 -20.17 -13.37 -3.32
C ARG A 127 -20.42 -13.67 -1.84
N ASP A 128 -20.16 -14.91 -1.44
CA ASP A 128 -20.17 -15.31 -0.03
C ASP A 128 -18.74 -15.26 0.55
N PHE A 129 -18.60 -14.70 1.74
CA PHE A 129 -17.34 -14.65 2.49
C PHE A 129 -17.47 -15.50 3.74
N GLN A 130 -16.41 -16.24 4.07
CA GLN A 130 -16.34 -16.88 5.38
C GLN A 130 -16.28 -15.79 6.45
N TYR A 131 -17.31 -15.73 7.29
CA TYR A 131 -17.30 -14.82 8.43
C TYR A 131 -16.45 -15.43 9.54
N VAL A 132 -15.61 -14.60 10.16
CA VAL A 132 -14.69 -14.98 11.22
C VAL A 132 -15.06 -14.18 12.47
N ASN A 133 -14.95 -14.79 13.65
CA ASN A 133 -15.47 -14.17 14.89
C ASN A 133 -14.43 -13.35 15.67
N ASP A 134 -13.13 -13.46 15.35
CA ASP A 134 -12.11 -12.64 15.98
C ASP A 134 -11.91 -11.31 15.24
N GLU A 135 -11.52 -10.26 15.97
CA GLU A 135 -11.40 -8.89 15.44
C GLU A 135 -10.45 -8.80 14.24
N LYS A 136 -9.32 -9.53 14.27
CA LYS A 136 -8.34 -9.53 13.18
C LYS A 136 -8.90 -10.22 11.94
N GLY A 137 -9.59 -11.35 12.12
CA GLY A 137 -10.29 -12.06 11.07
C GLY A 137 -11.41 -11.21 10.44
N GLN A 138 -12.22 -10.54 11.24
CA GLN A 138 -13.28 -9.65 10.77
C GLN A 138 -12.74 -8.51 9.92
N ARG A 139 -11.66 -7.88 10.35
CA ARG A 139 -10.98 -6.84 9.55
C ARG A 139 -10.46 -7.39 8.23
N ALA A 140 -9.81 -8.55 8.24
CA ALA A 140 -9.32 -9.17 7.01
C ALA A 140 -10.48 -9.46 6.03
N VAL A 141 -11.64 -9.89 6.53
CA VAL A 141 -12.85 -10.06 5.73
C VAL A 141 -13.37 -8.71 5.22
N ALA A 142 -13.38 -7.66 6.05
CA ALA A 142 -13.81 -6.32 5.64
C ALA A 142 -12.99 -5.78 4.45
N HIS A 143 -11.65 -5.92 4.50
CA HIS A 143 -10.80 -5.55 3.37
C HIS A 143 -11.14 -6.33 2.10
N LYS A 144 -11.40 -7.64 2.21
CA LYS A 144 -11.80 -8.48 1.07
C LYS A 144 -13.18 -8.11 0.52
N VAL A 145 -14.10 -7.69 1.38
CA VAL A 145 -15.40 -7.16 0.97
C VAL A 145 -15.23 -5.84 0.22
N ALA A 146 -14.39 -4.93 0.71
CA ALA A 146 -14.05 -3.70 0.00
C ALA A 146 -13.40 -3.99 -1.36
N ASP A 147 -12.51 -4.98 -1.44
CA ASP A 147 -11.88 -5.39 -2.69
C ASP A 147 -12.92 -5.87 -3.71
N PHE A 148 -13.87 -6.68 -3.26
CA PHE A 148 -14.96 -7.18 -4.07
C PHE A 148 -15.89 -6.07 -4.56
N ILE A 149 -16.27 -5.13 -3.69
CA ILE A 149 -17.10 -3.97 -4.07
C ILE A 149 -16.38 -3.12 -5.12
N TYR A 150 -15.08 -2.87 -4.91
CA TYR A 150 -14.24 -2.11 -5.83
C TYR A 150 -14.18 -2.77 -7.20
N GLU A 151 -13.94 -4.08 -7.26
CA GLU A 151 -13.87 -4.84 -8.51
C GLU A 151 -15.22 -4.88 -9.23
N ALA A 152 -16.33 -5.12 -8.50
CA ALA A 152 -17.67 -5.20 -9.08
C ALA A 152 -18.11 -3.89 -9.78
N ILE A 153 -17.61 -2.75 -9.31
CA ILE A 153 -18.00 -1.43 -9.85
C ILE A 153 -16.99 -0.93 -10.89
N THR A 154 -15.69 -1.11 -10.63
CA THR A 154 -14.62 -0.55 -11.48
C THR A 154 -14.11 -1.51 -12.56
N GLY A 155 -14.35 -2.81 -12.41
CA GLY A 155 -13.77 -3.86 -13.27
C GLY A 155 -12.28 -4.13 -13.01
N VAL A 156 -11.67 -3.48 -12.02
CA VAL A 156 -10.26 -3.67 -11.64
C VAL A 156 -10.21 -4.30 -10.25
N PRO A 157 -9.34 -5.30 -10.00
CA PRO A 157 -9.18 -5.87 -8.66
C PRO A 157 -8.90 -4.82 -7.58
N GLY A 158 -9.52 -4.97 -6.42
CA GLY A 158 -9.15 -4.21 -5.24
C GLY A 158 -7.73 -4.57 -4.74
N SER A 159 -7.17 -3.72 -3.89
CA SER A 159 -5.87 -3.95 -3.25
C SER A 159 -5.88 -3.59 -1.77
N PHE A 160 -7.03 -3.57 -1.11
CA PHE A 160 -7.17 -3.20 0.31
C PHE A 160 -6.75 -4.33 1.24
N SER A 161 -6.95 -5.59 0.84
CA SER A 161 -6.49 -6.75 1.62
C SER A 161 -4.97 -7.03 1.51
N SER A 162 -4.28 -6.26 0.68
CA SER A 162 -2.82 -6.35 0.52
C SER A 162 -2.05 -5.88 1.76
N LYS A 163 -0.74 -6.09 1.75
CA LYS A 163 0.19 -5.71 2.80
C LYS A 163 1.20 -4.69 2.28
N VAL A 164 1.88 -4.05 3.21
CA VAL A 164 3.03 -3.20 2.91
C VAL A 164 4.19 -3.60 3.81
N ALA A 165 5.39 -3.61 3.25
CA ALA A 165 6.63 -3.78 3.97
C ALA A 165 7.38 -2.45 3.98
N TYR A 166 8.03 -2.12 5.09
CA TYR A 166 8.88 -0.95 5.18
C TYR A 166 9.96 -1.16 6.24
N VAL A 167 11.03 -0.37 6.15
CA VAL A 167 12.05 -0.35 7.20
C VAL A 167 11.77 0.84 8.09
N SER A 168 11.58 0.57 9.38
CA SER A 168 11.57 1.61 10.40
C SER A 168 12.90 1.61 11.14
N ARG A 169 13.33 2.80 11.55
CA ARG A 169 14.48 2.97 12.42
C ARG A 169 14.05 3.65 13.70
N ASN A 170 14.46 3.10 14.82
CA ASN A 170 14.34 3.73 16.13
C ASN A 170 15.71 3.69 16.81
N ASN A 171 16.30 4.87 17.03
CA ASN A 171 17.69 5.01 17.49
C ASN A 171 18.70 4.26 16.59
N ARG A 172 19.27 3.16 17.10
CA ARG A 172 20.23 2.30 16.40
C ARG A 172 19.62 1.00 15.88
N THR A 173 18.35 0.75 16.17
CA THR A 173 17.65 -0.47 15.75
C THR A 173 16.90 -0.21 14.45
N PHE A 174 17.16 -1.05 13.45
CA PHE A 174 16.42 -1.16 12.21
C PHE A 174 15.43 -2.32 12.32
N SER A 175 14.18 -2.07 11.98
CA SER A 175 13.11 -3.06 12.01
C SER A 175 12.51 -3.15 10.62
N LEU A 176 12.50 -4.37 10.06
CA LEU A 176 11.67 -4.66 8.88
C LEU A 176 10.26 -4.96 9.39
N VAL A 177 9.29 -4.18 8.94
CA VAL A 177 7.91 -4.23 9.40
C VAL A 177 6.99 -4.58 8.25
N VAL A 178 6.00 -5.42 8.51
CA VAL A 178 4.89 -5.72 7.60
C VAL A 178 3.58 -5.27 8.25
N ALA A 179 2.76 -4.51 7.54
CA ALA A 179 1.46 -4.03 8.01
C ALA A 179 0.38 -4.25 6.94
N ASP A 180 -0.89 -4.07 7.32
CA ASP A 180 -1.99 -3.91 6.36
C ASP A 180 -1.72 -2.72 5.44
N ALA A 181 -2.31 -2.72 4.24
CA ALA A 181 -2.12 -1.64 3.26
C ALA A 181 -2.49 -0.24 3.75
N ASP A 182 -3.31 -0.15 4.80
CA ASP A 182 -3.69 1.10 5.46
C ASP A 182 -2.93 1.39 6.76
N GLY A 183 -1.90 0.59 7.09
CA GLY A 183 -0.99 0.78 8.22
C GLY A 183 -1.39 0.07 9.50
N ALA A 184 -2.56 -0.57 9.55
CA ALA A 184 -2.98 -1.32 10.72
C ALA A 184 -2.20 -2.64 10.90
N TYR A 185 -2.27 -3.19 12.11
CA TYR A 185 -1.63 -4.45 12.50
C TYR A 185 -0.16 -4.59 12.06
N PRO A 186 0.71 -3.59 12.37
CA PRO A 186 2.13 -3.69 12.04
C PRO A 186 2.79 -4.84 12.83
N GLN A 187 3.60 -5.62 12.14
CA GLN A 187 4.35 -6.74 12.68
C GLN A 187 5.83 -6.57 12.34
N VAL A 188 6.70 -6.56 13.35
CA VAL A 188 8.14 -6.57 13.15
C VAL A 188 8.56 -7.98 12.77
N ILE A 189 9.06 -8.17 11.55
CA ILE A 189 9.48 -9.49 11.04
C ILE A 189 11.00 -9.71 11.15
N LEU A 190 11.77 -8.64 11.36
CA LEU A 190 13.20 -8.69 11.63
C LEU A 190 13.61 -7.42 12.40
N GLU A 191 14.45 -7.59 13.42
CA GLU A 191 15.18 -6.50 14.07
C GLU A 191 16.69 -6.69 13.89
N SER A 192 17.40 -5.59 13.66
CA SER A 192 18.84 -5.57 13.49
C SER A 192 19.44 -4.27 14.05
N ASN A 193 20.65 -4.35 14.59
CA ASN A 193 21.44 -3.15 14.93
C ASN A 193 22.24 -2.62 13.72
N GLU A 194 22.16 -3.30 12.59
CA GLU A 194 22.76 -2.95 11.31
C GLU A 194 21.66 -2.66 10.28
N PRO A 195 21.92 -1.83 9.25
CA PRO A 195 20.92 -1.47 8.26
C PRO A 195 20.25 -2.66 7.55
N ILE A 196 18.96 -2.52 7.30
CA ILE A 196 18.15 -3.35 6.39
C ILE A 196 17.66 -2.40 5.30
N LEU A 197 17.87 -2.71 4.03
CA LEU A 197 17.56 -1.81 2.92
C LEU A 197 16.74 -2.50 1.83
N SER A 198 15.90 -1.69 1.17
CA SER A 198 15.16 -2.05 -0.05
C SER A 198 14.42 -3.40 0.03
N PRO A 199 13.51 -3.59 0.99
CA PRO A 199 12.67 -4.79 1.01
C PRO A 199 11.81 -4.85 -0.25
N THR A 200 11.62 -6.05 -0.80
CA THR A 200 10.76 -6.30 -1.96
C THR A 200 10.01 -7.62 -1.82
N TRP A 201 8.72 -7.60 -2.13
CA TRP A 201 7.86 -8.79 -2.06
C TRP A 201 8.09 -9.73 -3.23
N SER A 202 8.07 -11.03 -2.95
CA SER A 202 7.93 -12.04 -4.00
C SER A 202 6.56 -11.91 -4.69
N PRO A 203 6.43 -12.31 -5.97
CA PRO A 203 5.17 -12.20 -6.71
C PRO A 203 4.00 -12.96 -6.08
N ASP A 204 4.28 -14.02 -5.32
CA ASP A 204 3.29 -14.80 -4.56
C ASP A 204 2.93 -14.19 -3.19
N GLY A 205 3.59 -13.09 -2.79
CA GLY A 205 3.38 -12.42 -1.51
C GLY A 205 3.87 -13.20 -0.28
N ARG A 206 4.64 -14.28 -0.44
CA ARG A 206 5.06 -15.15 0.68
C ARG A 206 6.44 -14.84 1.25
N LYS A 207 7.29 -14.15 0.48
CA LYS A 207 8.68 -13.88 0.82
C LYS A 207 9.01 -12.42 0.64
N ILE A 208 10.03 -11.95 1.36
CA ILE A 208 10.63 -10.63 1.17
C ILE A 208 12.13 -10.82 0.93
N ALA A 209 12.64 -10.23 -0.15
CA ALA A 209 14.07 -10.06 -0.38
C ALA A 209 14.51 -8.68 0.11
N TYR A 210 15.71 -8.57 0.68
CA TYR A 210 16.26 -7.31 1.17
C TYR A 210 17.79 -7.36 1.21
N ALA A 211 18.42 -6.19 1.20
CA ALA A 211 19.83 -6.07 1.51
C ALA A 211 20.01 -5.97 3.04
N SER A 212 20.88 -6.80 3.59
CA SER A 212 21.21 -6.86 5.01
C SER A 212 22.69 -6.52 5.22
N PHE A 213 22.96 -5.79 6.30
CA PHE A 213 24.30 -5.50 6.80
C PHE A 213 24.63 -6.30 8.08
N GLU A 214 23.76 -7.25 8.45
CA GLU A 214 23.99 -8.15 9.58
C GLU A 214 25.37 -8.82 9.47
N LYS A 215 26.02 -9.06 10.61
CA LYS A 215 27.38 -9.64 10.68
C LYS A 215 28.45 -8.80 9.95
N LYS A 216 28.20 -7.49 9.74
CA LYS A 216 29.10 -6.56 9.05
C LYS A 216 29.42 -6.97 7.61
N ARG A 217 28.50 -7.71 6.97
CA ARG A 217 28.60 -8.10 5.56
C ARG A 217 27.42 -7.51 4.81
N ASN A 218 27.68 -6.96 3.62
CA ASN A 218 26.61 -6.56 2.72
C ASN A 218 26.14 -7.77 1.92
N GLN A 219 24.89 -8.19 2.11
CA GLN A 219 24.36 -9.42 1.54
C GLN A 219 22.90 -9.23 1.11
N ILE A 220 22.47 -9.96 0.07
CA ILE A 220 21.06 -10.07 -0.27
C ILE A 220 20.51 -11.31 0.40
N MET A 221 19.45 -11.12 1.18
CA MET A 221 18.76 -12.17 1.91
C MET A 221 17.32 -12.31 1.43
N VAL A 222 16.77 -13.50 1.59
CA VAL A 222 15.35 -13.79 1.40
C VAL A 222 14.79 -14.39 2.68
N GLN A 223 13.61 -13.90 3.09
CA GLN A 223 12.89 -14.36 4.26
C GLN A 223 11.51 -14.84 3.88
N ASP A 224 11.16 -16.05 4.31
CA ASP A 224 9.80 -16.59 4.24
C ASP A 224 8.97 -16.06 5.41
N LEU A 225 7.83 -15.45 5.11
CA LEU A 225 7.01 -14.75 6.10
C LEU A 225 6.19 -15.69 6.99
N TYR A 226 5.93 -16.91 6.53
CA TYR A 226 5.16 -17.88 7.29
C TYR A 226 6.03 -18.63 8.29
N SER A 227 7.16 -19.15 7.83
CA SER A 227 8.09 -19.95 8.64
C SER A 227 9.14 -19.11 9.37
N GLY A 228 9.34 -17.85 8.97
CA GLY A 228 10.42 -17.00 9.46
C GLY A 228 11.82 -17.43 9.00
N LYS A 229 11.93 -18.48 8.17
CA LYS A 229 13.23 -18.96 7.67
C LYS A 229 13.87 -17.90 6.79
N ARG A 230 15.18 -17.74 6.96
CA ARG A 230 16.02 -16.79 6.22
C ARG A 230 17.20 -17.50 5.60
N HIS A 231 17.55 -17.14 4.38
CA HIS A 231 18.80 -17.59 3.75
C HIS A 231 19.45 -16.44 2.98
N VAL A 232 20.76 -16.55 2.82
CA VAL A 232 21.56 -15.66 1.98
C VAL A 232 21.41 -16.12 0.53
N VAL A 233 21.08 -15.22 -0.37
CA VAL A 233 21.07 -15.49 -1.82
C VAL A 233 22.40 -15.09 -2.43
N ILE A 234 22.88 -13.88 -2.13
CA ILE A 234 24.12 -13.32 -2.67
C ILE A 234 24.94 -12.68 -1.55
N SER A 235 26.24 -12.94 -1.54
CA SER A 235 27.20 -12.39 -0.58
C SER A 235 28.57 -12.22 -1.26
N GLU A 236 28.59 -11.43 -2.32
CA GLU A 236 29.81 -11.17 -3.09
C GLU A 236 30.56 -9.94 -2.52
N PRO A 237 31.84 -9.75 -2.85
CA PRO A 237 32.55 -8.51 -2.50
C PRO A 237 31.84 -7.26 -3.06
N GLY A 238 31.93 -6.15 -2.32
CA GLY A 238 31.37 -4.86 -2.74
C GLY A 238 29.91 -4.63 -2.33
N ILE A 239 29.19 -3.85 -3.11
CA ILE A 239 27.78 -3.52 -2.91
C ILE A 239 26.93 -4.72 -3.32
N ASN A 240 25.98 -5.14 -2.48
CA ASN A 240 24.98 -6.17 -2.77
C ASN A 240 23.60 -5.57 -2.41
N SER A 241 22.91 -4.93 -3.34
CA SER A 241 21.76 -4.10 -2.97
C SER A 241 20.63 -4.09 -3.99
N ALA A 242 19.52 -3.45 -3.60
CA ALA A 242 18.33 -3.23 -4.44
C ALA A 242 17.84 -4.50 -5.16
N PRO A 243 17.54 -5.59 -4.42
CA PRO A 243 16.95 -6.77 -5.04
C PRO A 243 15.56 -6.45 -5.59
N THR A 244 15.20 -7.12 -6.68
CA THR A 244 13.86 -7.14 -7.26
C THR A 244 13.57 -8.55 -7.80
N TRP A 245 12.33 -9.01 -7.70
CA TRP A 245 11.95 -10.35 -8.11
C TRP A 245 11.62 -10.40 -9.59
N SER A 246 11.98 -11.50 -10.26
CA SER A 246 11.38 -11.84 -11.54
C SER A 246 9.87 -12.10 -11.37
N PRO A 247 9.03 -11.82 -12.38
CA PRO A 247 7.57 -12.02 -12.29
C PRO A 247 7.14 -13.46 -11.97
N ASP A 248 7.95 -14.44 -12.36
CA ASP A 248 7.73 -15.86 -12.07
C ASP A 248 8.23 -16.29 -10.67
N GLY A 249 8.91 -15.41 -9.94
CA GLY A 249 9.42 -15.63 -8.59
C GLY A 249 10.64 -16.55 -8.49
N THR A 250 11.28 -16.91 -9.61
CA THR A 250 12.39 -17.88 -9.63
C THR A 250 13.78 -17.24 -9.50
N ARG A 251 13.90 -15.97 -9.90
CA ARG A 251 15.15 -15.20 -9.94
C ARG A 251 15.02 -13.87 -9.19
N LEU A 252 16.17 -13.31 -8.84
CA LEU A 252 16.32 -11.92 -8.41
C LEU A 252 17.20 -11.17 -9.41
N ALA A 253 16.87 -9.91 -9.69
CA ALA A 253 17.82 -8.94 -10.23
C ALA A 253 18.26 -8.02 -9.09
N PHE A 254 19.50 -7.54 -9.14
CA PHE A 254 20.08 -6.72 -8.08
C PHE A 254 21.29 -5.94 -8.58
N THR A 255 21.69 -4.94 -7.79
CA THR A 255 22.94 -4.21 -7.98
C THR A 255 24.08 -4.96 -7.30
N LEU A 256 25.15 -5.22 -8.04
CA LEU A 256 26.39 -5.78 -7.51
C LEU A 256 27.62 -5.01 -8.03
N SER A 257 28.59 -4.73 -7.16
CA SER A 257 29.84 -4.02 -7.52
C SER A 257 31.10 -4.86 -7.35
N ARG A 258 30.97 -6.20 -7.43
CA ARG A 258 32.10 -7.13 -7.31
C ARG A 258 33.20 -6.85 -8.34
N ASP A 259 32.79 -6.50 -9.55
CA ASP A 259 33.68 -6.37 -10.70
C ASP A 259 34.14 -4.91 -10.92
N GLY A 260 34.07 -4.06 -9.88
CA GLY A 260 34.52 -2.66 -9.90
C GLY A 260 33.39 -1.68 -9.60
N ASN A 261 32.74 -1.16 -10.64
CA ASN A 261 31.57 -0.29 -10.54
C ASN A 261 30.27 -1.10 -10.29
N PRO A 262 29.20 -0.46 -9.78
CA PRO A 262 27.89 -1.09 -9.66
C PRO A 262 27.30 -1.43 -11.03
N GLU A 263 26.83 -2.67 -11.15
CA GLU A 263 26.22 -3.24 -12.34
C GLU A 263 24.99 -4.06 -11.97
N ILE A 264 24.15 -4.36 -12.96
CA ILE A 264 22.97 -5.20 -12.81
C ILE A 264 23.36 -6.67 -13.00
N TYR A 265 22.98 -7.50 -12.04
CA TYR A 265 23.13 -8.94 -12.08
C TYR A 265 21.80 -9.62 -11.85
N THR A 266 21.74 -10.90 -12.24
CA THR A 266 20.66 -11.80 -11.87
C THR A 266 21.21 -13.08 -11.26
N ALA A 267 20.40 -13.73 -10.43
CA ALA A 267 20.67 -15.07 -9.91
C ALA A 267 19.35 -15.78 -9.59
N ASN A 268 19.38 -17.10 -9.53
CA ASN A 268 18.29 -17.89 -8.98
C ASN A 268 18.12 -17.59 -7.48
N ILE A 269 16.93 -17.88 -6.93
CA ILE A 269 16.63 -17.61 -5.51
C ILE A 269 17.47 -18.43 -4.52
N ASP A 270 18.13 -19.49 -4.99
CA ASP A 270 19.09 -20.30 -4.24
C ASP A 270 20.54 -19.80 -4.36
N GLY A 271 20.76 -18.69 -5.10
CA GLY A 271 22.06 -18.08 -5.35
C GLY A 271 22.83 -18.65 -6.56
N SER A 272 22.30 -19.69 -7.21
CA SER A 272 22.91 -20.25 -8.42
C SER A 272 22.68 -19.37 -9.66
N ASN A 273 23.38 -19.67 -10.76
CA ASN A 273 23.27 -18.96 -12.04
C ASN A 273 23.51 -17.44 -11.97
N LEU A 274 24.47 -17.01 -11.13
CA LEU A 274 24.88 -15.61 -11.06
C LEU A 274 25.37 -15.11 -12.42
N THR A 275 24.64 -14.16 -13.00
CA THR A 275 24.87 -13.63 -14.35
C THR A 275 24.94 -12.12 -14.34
N ARG A 276 26.01 -11.54 -14.89
CA ARG A 276 26.17 -10.09 -15.10
C ARG A 276 25.41 -9.67 -16.35
N LEU A 277 24.49 -8.71 -16.23
CA LEU A 277 23.67 -8.24 -17.34
C LEU A 277 24.16 -6.93 -17.96
N THR A 278 24.79 -6.06 -17.17
CA THR A 278 25.39 -4.81 -17.65
C THR A 278 26.91 -4.83 -17.46
N ASN A 279 27.62 -4.21 -18.40
CA ASN A 279 29.07 -4.08 -18.36
C ASN A 279 29.48 -2.77 -19.03
N SER A 280 29.65 -1.72 -18.24
CA SER A 280 30.02 -0.40 -18.70
C SER A 280 30.83 0.34 -17.62
N PRO A 281 31.55 1.43 -17.93
CA PRO A 281 32.22 2.23 -16.90
C PRO A 281 31.25 3.08 -16.05
N SER A 282 29.95 3.03 -16.34
CA SER A 282 28.90 3.80 -15.67
C SER A 282 28.35 3.08 -14.44
N ILE A 283 27.64 3.79 -13.57
CA ILE A 283 26.91 3.19 -12.46
C ILE A 283 25.56 2.70 -12.99
N ASP A 284 25.33 1.38 -12.98
CA ASP A 284 24.04 0.77 -13.28
C ASP A 284 23.47 0.15 -11.98
N THR A 285 22.30 0.60 -11.54
CA THR A 285 21.74 0.24 -10.22
C THR A 285 20.22 0.28 -10.18
N GLU A 286 19.63 -0.16 -9.06
CA GLU A 286 18.20 -0.07 -8.76
C GLU A 286 17.32 -0.73 -9.83
N PRO A 287 17.55 -2.03 -10.13
CA PRO A 287 16.74 -2.72 -11.12
C PRO A 287 15.28 -2.85 -10.67
N ALA A 288 14.38 -2.81 -11.64
CA ALA A 288 12.97 -3.13 -11.53
C ALA A 288 12.61 -4.12 -12.64
N TRP A 289 12.11 -5.29 -12.26
CA TRP A 289 11.70 -6.31 -13.22
C TRP A 289 10.27 -6.05 -13.67
N GLY A 290 10.05 -5.88 -14.97
CA GLY A 290 8.74 -5.72 -15.55
C GLY A 290 8.09 -7.07 -15.90
N PRO A 291 6.75 -7.15 -15.97
CA PRO A 291 6.05 -8.35 -16.45
C PRO A 291 6.20 -8.58 -17.96
N ASP A 292 6.85 -7.65 -18.67
CA ASP A 292 7.10 -7.65 -20.11
C ASP A 292 8.43 -8.34 -20.51
N GLY A 293 9.13 -8.97 -19.55
CA GLY A 293 10.43 -9.59 -19.78
C GLY A 293 11.57 -8.58 -19.90
N MET A 294 11.37 -7.36 -19.39
CA MET A 294 12.37 -6.30 -19.37
C MET A 294 12.85 -6.02 -17.95
N ILE A 295 14.10 -5.59 -17.83
CA ILE A 295 14.66 -4.99 -16.62
C ILE A 295 14.85 -3.51 -16.88
N TYR A 296 14.23 -2.70 -16.03
CA TYR A 296 14.38 -1.26 -15.97
C TYR A 296 15.39 -0.92 -14.87
N PHE A 297 16.26 0.05 -15.08
CA PHE A 297 17.29 0.37 -14.09
C PHE A 297 17.77 1.81 -14.21
N THR A 298 18.33 2.32 -13.13
CA THR A 298 18.98 3.63 -13.08
C THR A 298 20.38 3.53 -13.66
N SER A 299 20.75 4.41 -14.58
CA SER A 299 22.12 4.54 -15.10
C SER A 299 22.54 5.99 -15.27
N ASP A 300 23.81 6.28 -14.94
CA ASP A 300 24.44 7.58 -15.17
C ASP A 300 25.24 7.68 -16.48
N ARG A 301 25.15 6.68 -17.37
CA ARG A 301 25.87 6.66 -18.66
C ARG A 301 25.61 7.85 -19.59
N GLY A 302 24.51 8.57 -19.36
CA GLY A 302 24.15 9.80 -20.07
C GLY A 302 24.53 11.09 -19.32
N GLY A 303 25.38 11.01 -18.30
CA GLY A 303 25.83 12.11 -17.45
C GLY A 303 25.11 12.18 -16.11
N THR A 304 23.78 12.35 -16.10
CA THR A 304 22.97 12.27 -14.86
C THR A 304 22.21 10.94 -14.79
N PRO A 305 21.82 10.47 -13.59
CA PRO A 305 20.98 9.30 -13.43
C PRO A 305 19.67 9.41 -14.22
N GLN A 306 19.43 8.41 -15.06
CA GLN A 306 18.26 8.27 -15.92
C GLN A 306 17.81 6.81 -15.93
N ILE A 307 16.57 6.57 -16.36
CA ILE A 307 16.02 5.22 -16.48
C ILE A 307 16.33 4.65 -17.87
N TYR A 308 16.90 3.46 -17.85
CA TYR A 308 17.15 2.61 -19.00
C TYR A 308 16.35 1.32 -18.88
N ARG A 309 16.17 0.62 -20.00
CA ARG A 309 15.62 -0.73 -20.02
C ARG A 309 16.46 -1.65 -20.91
N MET A 310 16.46 -2.94 -20.60
CA MET A 310 17.04 -3.99 -21.42
C MET A 310 16.24 -5.30 -21.28
N PRO A 311 16.38 -6.25 -22.21
CA PRO A 311 15.82 -7.59 -22.03
C PRO A 311 16.35 -8.25 -20.76
N GLU A 312 15.52 -9.04 -20.08
CA GLU A 312 15.87 -9.68 -18.80
C GLU A 312 17.05 -10.66 -18.87
N ASN A 313 17.39 -11.15 -20.07
CA ASN A 313 18.53 -12.03 -20.31
C ASN A 313 19.78 -11.26 -20.81
N GLY A 314 19.76 -9.94 -20.68
CA GLY A 314 20.81 -9.04 -21.17
C GLY A 314 20.59 -8.58 -22.61
N GLY A 315 21.37 -7.59 -23.02
CA GLY A 315 21.27 -6.93 -24.33
C GLY A 315 21.63 -5.46 -24.23
N ALA A 316 21.61 -4.77 -25.38
CA ALA A 316 21.92 -3.35 -25.43
C ALA A 316 20.85 -2.53 -24.67
N PRO A 317 21.21 -1.76 -23.62
CA PRO A 317 20.20 -1.01 -22.88
C PRO A 317 19.81 0.27 -23.59
N VAL A 318 18.53 0.63 -23.49
CA VAL A 318 17.93 1.79 -24.16
C VAL A 318 17.39 2.76 -23.12
N ARG A 319 17.74 4.05 -23.24
CA ARG A 319 17.21 5.11 -22.38
C ARG A 319 15.72 5.31 -22.67
N ILE A 320 14.91 5.43 -21.62
CA ILE A 320 13.47 5.72 -21.76
C ILE A 320 13.05 7.04 -21.11
N SER A 321 13.77 7.52 -20.09
CA SER A 321 13.42 8.80 -19.44
C SER A 321 14.03 9.99 -20.15
N ASN A 322 13.17 10.82 -20.74
CA ASN A 322 13.57 12.02 -21.49
C ASN A 322 13.09 13.34 -20.86
N VAL A 323 12.32 13.26 -19.76
CA VAL A 323 11.80 14.40 -19.00
C VAL A 323 12.44 14.43 -17.62
N GLY A 324 12.81 15.62 -17.14
CA GLY A 324 13.53 15.81 -15.87
C GLY A 324 15.04 15.67 -16.00
N ASN A 325 15.79 16.30 -15.07
CA ASN A 325 17.25 16.29 -15.09
C ASN A 325 17.87 15.18 -14.23
N TYR A 326 17.05 14.41 -13.52
CA TYR A 326 17.44 13.23 -12.75
C TYR A 326 16.23 12.30 -12.63
N ASN A 327 16.37 11.04 -13.00
CA ASN A 327 15.32 10.01 -12.88
C ASN A 327 15.97 8.72 -12.36
N ALA A 328 15.46 8.17 -11.25
CA ALA A 328 16.03 7.00 -10.60
C ALA A 328 14.97 6.22 -9.79
N ASN A 329 15.39 5.09 -9.21
CA ASN A 329 14.61 4.25 -8.32
C ASN A 329 13.22 3.92 -8.87
N ALA A 330 13.21 3.38 -10.10
CA ALA A 330 11.97 3.04 -10.80
C ALA A 330 11.30 1.79 -10.21
N THR A 331 9.99 1.68 -10.41
CA THR A 331 9.19 0.47 -10.18
C THR A 331 8.17 0.35 -11.32
N ILE A 332 7.74 -0.87 -11.64
CA ILE A 332 6.79 -1.17 -12.72
C ILE A 332 5.46 -1.56 -12.11
N SER A 333 4.37 -1.07 -12.70
CA SER A 333 3.02 -1.44 -12.29
C SER A 333 2.74 -2.91 -12.58
N ALA A 334 1.86 -3.54 -11.79
CA ALA A 334 1.55 -4.96 -11.93
C ALA A 334 0.95 -5.32 -13.31
N ASP A 335 0.30 -4.36 -13.97
CA ASP A 335 -0.23 -4.51 -15.32
C ASP A 335 0.79 -4.22 -16.44
N GLY A 336 2.02 -3.82 -16.09
CA GLY A 336 3.11 -3.51 -17.03
C GLY A 336 2.93 -2.22 -17.83
N LYS A 337 1.92 -1.39 -17.54
CA LYS A 337 1.59 -0.20 -18.34
C LYS A 337 2.26 1.07 -17.86
N HIS A 338 2.66 1.12 -16.59
CA HIS A 338 3.17 2.32 -15.95
C HIS A 338 4.49 2.06 -15.22
N LEU A 339 5.32 3.10 -15.19
CA LEU A 339 6.56 3.15 -14.42
C LEU A 339 6.48 4.33 -13.46
N ALA A 340 6.64 4.10 -12.17
CA ALA A 340 6.81 5.16 -11.18
C ALA A 340 8.30 5.33 -10.88
N MET A 341 8.76 6.57 -10.69
CA MET A 341 10.16 6.88 -10.44
C MET A 341 10.33 8.09 -9.54
N MET A 342 11.48 8.18 -8.87
CA MET A 342 11.96 9.40 -8.27
C MET A 342 12.50 10.32 -9.38
N GLN A 343 11.98 11.55 -9.46
CA GLN A 343 12.34 12.53 -10.46
C GLN A 343 12.73 13.88 -9.85
N ARG A 344 13.77 14.50 -10.41
CA ARG A 344 14.09 15.92 -10.20
C ARG A 344 13.94 16.69 -11.51
N ASN A 345 13.35 17.88 -11.41
CA ASN A 345 13.34 18.87 -12.49
C ASN A 345 14.29 20.02 -12.13
N PRO A 346 14.81 20.77 -13.11
CA PRO A 346 15.61 21.96 -12.86
C PRO A 346 14.89 22.93 -11.90
N GLY A 347 15.60 23.39 -10.86
CA GLY A 347 15.05 24.32 -9.86
C GLY A 347 14.04 23.70 -8.87
N GLN A 348 13.75 22.40 -8.97
CA GLN A 348 12.85 21.68 -8.07
C GLN A 348 13.60 20.60 -7.27
N GLY A 349 13.05 20.21 -6.12
CA GLY A 349 13.54 19.05 -5.37
C GLY A 349 13.07 17.71 -5.95
N PHE A 350 13.35 16.61 -5.25
CA PHE A 350 12.88 15.28 -5.64
C PHE A 350 11.37 15.10 -5.41
N GLY A 351 10.71 14.46 -6.36
CA GLY A 351 9.29 14.13 -6.37
C GLY A 351 9.07 12.77 -7.03
N ILE A 352 7.86 12.24 -6.91
CA ILE A 352 7.44 11.02 -7.61
C ILE A 352 6.80 11.41 -8.94
N ALA A 353 7.21 10.74 -10.01
CA ALA A 353 6.61 10.85 -11.33
C ALA A 353 6.17 9.47 -11.84
N VAL A 354 5.15 9.46 -12.68
CA VAL A 354 4.67 8.26 -13.38
C VAL A 354 4.82 8.47 -14.88
N MET A 355 5.37 7.47 -15.54
CA MET A 355 5.46 7.36 -16.99
C MET A 355 4.48 6.30 -17.48
N ASP A 356 3.74 6.61 -18.54
CA ASP A 356 3.04 5.62 -19.34
C ASP A 356 4.05 4.95 -20.30
N LEU A 357 4.20 3.63 -20.19
CA LEU A 357 5.23 2.88 -20.93
C LEU A 357 4.90 2.68 -22.41
N THR A 358 3.64 2.91 -22.81
CA THR A 358 3.20 2.82 -24.21
C THR A 358 3.47 4.13 -24.95
N THR A 359 3.11 5.25 -24.32
CA THR A 359 3.16 6.58 -24.94
C THR A 359 4.44 7.36 -24.59
N GLY A 360 5.15 6.96 -23.52
CA GLY A 360 6.29 7.70 -22.98
C GLY A 360 5.90 8.98 -22.22
N ASN A 361 4.60 9.26 -22.05
CA ASN A 361 4.12 10.45 -21.35
C ASN A 361 4.47 10.39 -19.87
N VAL A 362 5.04 11.48 -19.35
CA VAL A 362 5.44 11.59 -17.95
C VAL A 362 4.56 12.60 -17.22
N LYS A 363 3.99 12.18 -16.08
CA LYS A 363 3.25 13.04 -15.16
C LYS A 363 3.94 13.04 -13.81
N ARG A 364 4.40 14.21 -13.36
CA ARG A 364 4.90 14.39 -11.99
C ARG A 364 3.71 14.48 -11.02
N LEU A 365 3.71 13.62 -10.00
CA LEU A 365 2.62 13.51 -9.04
C LEU A 365 2.88 14.32 -7.77
N THR A 366 4.15 14.43 -7.34
CA THR A 366 4.49 15.08 -6.06
C THR A 366 5.60 16.12 -6.19
N ASN A 367 5.64 17.04 -5.22
CA ASN A 367 6.62 18.12 -5.12
C ASN A 367 7.21 18.24 -3.69
N GLY A 368 7.31 17.14 -2.92
CA GLY A 368 7.74 17.15 -1.52
C GLY A 368 9.21 17.51 -1.29
N GLY A 369 10.01 17.47 -2.36
CA GLY A 369 11.40 17.95 -2.42
C GLY A 369 12.44 16.90 -2.03
N LYS A 370 12.01 15.83 -1.35
CA LYS A 370 12.83 14.68 -0.95
C LYS A 370 12.11 13.33 -1.15
N ASP A 371 11.05 13.32 -1.97
CA ASP A 371 10.24 12.12 -2.15
C ASP A 371 11.05 11.05 -2.90
N GLU A 372 11.01 9.81 -2.43
CA GLU A 372 11.81 8.70 -2.97
C GLU A 372 11.10 7.34 -2.83
N ALA A 373 11.68 6.31 -3.47
CA ALA A 373 11.28 4.90 -3.35
C ALA A 373 9.78 4.64 -3.56
N PRO A 374 9.24 4.94 -4.76
CA PRO A 374 7.86 4.61 -5.09
C PRO A 374 7.66 3.08 -5.19
N SER A 375 6.49 2.61 -4.79
CA SER A 375 6.04 1.22 -4.92
C SER A 375 4.55 1.19 -5.25
N PHE A 376 4.19 0.54 -6.37
CA PHE A 376 2.79 0.42 -6.80
C PHE A 376 2.01 -0.56 -5.93
N SER A 377 0.74 -0.25 -5.66
CA SER A 377 -0.23 -1.23 -5.17
C SER A 377 -0.41 -2.39 -6.16
N GLY A 378 -0.84 -3.54 -5.67
CA GLY A 378 -1.05 -4.75 -6.50
C GLY A 378 -2.04 -4.60 -7.65
N ASN A 379 -2.89 -3.55 -7.64
CA ASN A 379 -3.80 -3.20 -8.72
C ASN A 379 -3.34 -1.99 -9.57
N SER A 380 -2.12 -1.49 -9.37
CA SER A 380 -1.51 -0.40 -10.16
C SER A 380 -2.19 0.96 -10.04
N HIS A 381 -3.09 1.18 -9.08
CA HIS A 381 -3.83 2.46 -8.94
C HIS A 381 -3.28 3.39 -7.86
N MET A 382 -2.50 2.88 -6.93
CA MET A 382 -1.89 3.66 -5.84
C MET A 382 -0.37 3.46 -5.84
N ILE A 383 0.34 4.44 -5.32
CA ILE A 383 1.80 4.42 -5.14
C ILE A 383 2.08 4.80 -3.69
N LEU A 384 2.72 3.90 -2.96
CA LEU A 384 3.33 4.17 -1.65
C LEU A 384 4.76 4.68 -1.87
N TYR A 385 5.17 5.72 -1.15
CA TYR A 385 6.50 6.30 -1.27
C TYR A 385 6.96 6.91 0.06
N SER A 386 8.27 7.16 0.20
CA SER A 386 8.82 7.87 1.35
C SER A 386 8.92 9.37 1.06
N ASP A 387 8.57 10.21 2.03
CA ASP A 387 8.65 11.68 1.89
C ASP A 387 10.07 12.24 2.15
N GLY A 388 11.04 11.37 2.43
CA GLY A 388 12.43 11.71 2.74
C GLY A 388 12.62 12.43 4.07
N ARG A 389 11.59 12.47 4.92
CA ARG A 389 11.55 13.12 6.24
C ARG A 389 11.16 12.12 7.35
N GLY A 390 11.23 10.82 7.05
CA GLY A 390 10.89 9.74 7.95
C GLY A 390 9.42 9.33 7.94
N GLY A 391 8.62 9.89 7.02
CA GLY A 391 7.24 9.50 6.80
C GLY A 391 7.05 8.70 5.50
N LEU A 392 5.91 8.01 5.44
CA LEU A 392 5.40 7.39 4.22
C LEU A 392 4.11 8.09 3.80
N LYS A 393 3.86 8.09 2.49
CA LYS A 393 2.68 8.67 1.88
C LYS A 393 2.19 7.79 0.76
N ILE A 394 0.89 7.85 0.49
CA ILE A 394 0.26 7.17 -0.63
C ILE A 394 -0.35 8.21 -1.55
N ILE A 395 -0.13 8.05 -2.86
CA ILE A 395 -0.74 8.87 -3.90
C ILE A 395 -1.36 7.99 -4.99
N SER A 396 -2.50 8.37 -5.54
CA SER A 396 -3.08 7.68 -6.69
C SER A 396 -2.26 7.93 -7.96
N THR A 397 -2.26 7.00 -8.92
CA THR A 397 -1.49 7.14 -10.16
C THR A 397 -1.93 8.30 -11.05
N ASP A 398 -3.16 8.77 -10.88
CA ASP A 398 -3.68 9.98 -11.51
C ASP A 398 -3.36 11.26 -10.72
N GLY A 399 -2.75 11.17 -9.53
CA GLY A 399 -2.37 12.30 -8.67
C GLY A 399 -3.53 13.04 -8.02
N ASN A 400 -4.75 12.51 -8.09
CA ASN A 400 -5.93 13.17 -7.53
C ASN A 400 -6.06 12.95 -6.03
N VAL A 401 -5.53 11.85 -5.50
CA VAL A 401 -5.67 11.43 -4.10
C VAL A 401 -4.31 11.27 -3.48
N GLU A 402 -4.04 12.01 -2.40
CA GLU A 402 -2.85 11.87 -1.57
C GLU A 402 -3.29 11.67 -0.12
N GLN A 403 -2.64 10.76 0.59
CA GLN A 403 -2.88 10.48 2.00
C GLN A 403 -1.57 10.17 2.72
N ARG A 404 -1.57 10.38 4.04
CA ARG A 404 -0.43 9.99 4.88
C ARG A 404 -0.55 8.51 5.23
N PHE A 405 0.57 7.82 5.29
CA PHE A 405 0.64 6.45 5.79
C PHE A 405 1.26 6.45 7.18
N TYR A 406 0.52 5.92 8.15
CA TYR A 406 0.93 5.88 9.54
C TYR A 406 1.60 4.55 9.87
N GLY A 407 2.92 4.49 9.67
CA GLY A 407 3.74 3.36 10.12
C GLY A 407 4.21 3.50 11.57
N ILE A 408 4.68 2.41 12.15
CA ILE A 408 5.36 2.41 13.46
C ILE A 408 6.85 2.77 13.31
N GLY A 409 7.36 3.60 14.23
CA GLY A 409 8.75 4.07 14.26
C GLY A 409 8.87 5.58 14.02
N THR A 410 10.10 6.11 14.12
CA THR A 410 10.37 7.55 14.01
C THR A 410 10.99 7.95 12.67
N ASP A 411 11.60 7.01 11.95
CA ASP A 411 12.10 7.18 10.59
C ASP A 411 11.71 5.96 9.75
N VAL A 412 10.72 6.11 8.88
CA VAL A 412 10.17 5.04 8.03
C VAL A 412 10.54 5.28 6.57
N ARG A 413 11.16 4.28 5.92
CA ARG A 413 11.70 4.40 4.55
C ARG A 413 11.59 3.11 3.74
N LYS A 414 11.88 3.27 2.43
CA LYS A 414 11.98 2.21 1.41
C LYS A 414 10.79 1.25 1.45
N PRO A 415 9.56 1.78 1.26
CA PRO A 415 8.38 0.95 1.30
C PRO A 415 8.31 -0.01 0.11
N SER A 416 7.61 -1.12 0.29
CA SER A 416 7.25 -2.05 -0.76
C SER A 416 5.83 -2.55 -0.52
N TRP A 417 4.95 -2.29 -1.48
CA TRP A 417 3.57 -2.76 -1.47
C TRP A 417 3.52 -4.21 -1.98
N SER A 418 2.79 -5.08 -1.28
CA SER A 418 2.65 -6.47 -1.69
C SER A 418 1.82 -6.58 -2.99
N PRO A 419 2.04 -7.65 -3.77
CA PRO A 419 1.12 -8.00 -4.85
C PRO A 419 -0.28 -8.32 -4.30
N ASN A 420 -1.26 -8.35 -5.20
CA ASN A 420 -2.57 -8.89 -4.89
C ASN A 420 -2.49 -10.42 -4.81
N VAL A 421 -2.57 -10.96 -3.60
CA VAL A 421 -2.60 -12.42 -3.38
C VAL A 421 -4.04 -12.89 -3.60
N ARG A 422 -4.26 -13.71 -4.64
CA ARG A 422 -5.58 -14.28 -4.96
C ARG A 422 -5.96 -15.41 -4.02
#